data_AF-A0A8H7FFR2-F1
#
_entry.id   AF-A0A8H7FFR2-F1
#
_cell.length_a   1.000
_cell.length_b   1.000
_cell.length_c   1.000
_cell.angle_alpha   90.00
_cell.angle_beta   90.00
_cell.angle_gamma   90.00
#
_symmetry.space_group_name_H-M   'P 1'
#
loop_
_entity.id
_entity.type
_entity.pdbx_description
1 polymer ?
#
loop_
_entity_poly.entity_id
_entity_poly.type
_entity_poly.pdbx_seq_one_letter_code
_entity_poly.pdbx_strand_id
1 'polypeptide(L)'
;GKYDEAEPLLAQVLRSWETQLGEEHPHTLLVAHKLARLYDAQGKYDEAETLYARVLAGYEKQLGAEHPETLVAVHNFAVLRWRQGRWEEAEVLYRRSLAGSVKVHGDSHLETRVTAKLLANLYDKQGRDEEAEALRARFREVEQIA
;
A
#
# COMPACT_ATOMS: atom_id res chain seq x y z
N GLY A 1 21.18 -1.59 -2.39
CA GLY A 1 20.55 -2.81 -1.84
C GLY A 1 20.64 -3.93 -2.85
N LYS A 2 20.38 -5.19 -2.48
CA LYS A 2 20.40 -6.35 -3.41
C LYS A 2 19.17 -6.41 -4.32
N TYR A 3 18.73 -5.26 -4.83
CA TYR A 3 17.50 -5.15 -5.62
C TYR A 3 17.69 -5.75 -7.02
N ASP A 4 18.87 -5.57 -7.60
CA ASP A 4 19.23 -6.10 -8.93
C ASP A 4 19.27 -7.64 -8.96
N GLU A 5 19.51 -8.27 -7.81
CA GLU A 5 19.43 -9.74 -7.65
C GLU A 5 17.99 -10.20 -7.43
N ALA A 6 17.19 -9.44 -6.68
CA ALA A 6 15.82 -9.83 -6.31
C ALA A 6 14.83 -9.71 -7.48
N GLU A 7 14.99 -8.70 -8.33
CA GLU A 7 14.11 -8.42 -9.46
C GLU A 7 14.01 -9.58 -10.46
N PRO A 8 15.10 -10.09 -11.05
CA PRO A 8 15.02 -11.17 -12.02
C PRO A 8 14.44 -12.44 -11.41
N LEU A 9 14.71 -12.72 -10.13
CA LEU A 9 14.15 -13.86 -9.41
C LEU A 9 12.64 -13.73 -9.22
N LEU A 10 12.16 -12.59 -8.71
CA LEU A 10 10.73 -12.36 -8.53
C LEU A 10 9.99 -12.36 -9.87
N ALA A 11 10.57 -11.76 -10.91
CA ALA A 11 9.99 -11.76 -12.25
C ALA A 11 9.91 -13.18 -12.86
N GLN A 12 10.93 -14.02 -12.63
CA GLN A 12 10.90 -15.43 -13.05
C GLN A 12 9.84 -16.22 -12.29
N VAL A 13 9.76 -16.07 -10.96
CA VAL A 13 8.75 -16.74 -10.14
C VAL A 13 7.35 -16.31 -10.57
N LEU A 14 7.13 -15.01 -10.82
CA LEU A 14 5.85 -14.49 -11.28
C LEU A 14 5.39 -15.17 -12.58
N ARG A 15 6.24 -15.20 -13.62
CA ARG A 15 5.93 -15.88 -14.89
C ARG A 15 5.61 -17.37 -14.72
N SER A 16 6.37 -18.05 -13.85
CA SER A 16 6.13 -19.47 -13.56
C SER A 16 4.77 -19.68 -12.90
N TRP A 17 4.39 -18.83 -11.95
CA TRP A 17 3.12 -18.95 -11.22
C TRP A 17 1.93 -18.51 -12.05
N GLU A 18 2.08 -17.51 -12.93
CA GLU A 18 1.06 -17.16 -13.93
C GLU A 18 0.73 -18.34 -14.83
N THR A 19 1.76 -19.08 -15.27
CA THR A 19 1.58 -20.26 -16.13
C THR A 19 0.92 -21.43 -15.37
N GLN A 20 1.32 -21.67 -14.12
CA GLN A 20 0.88 -22.85 -13.37
C GLN A 20 -0.45 -22.67 -12.65
N LEU A 21 -0.70 -21.47 -12.11
CA LEU A 21 -1.81 -21.18 -11.21
C LEU A 21 -2.79 -20.16 -11.79
N GLY A 22 -2.38 -19.41 -12.81
CA GLY A 22 -3.14 -18.30 -13.37
C GLY A 22 -2.79 -16.96 -12.73
N GLU A 23 -3.14 -15.88 -13.43
CA GLU A 23 -2.76 -14.51 -13.08
C GLU A 23 -3.41 -13.97 -11.80
N GLU A 24 -4.62 -14.45 -11.48
CA GLU A 24 -5.41 -14.01 -10.33
C GLU A 24 -5.25 -14.91 -9.10
N HIS A 25 -4.45 -15.97 -9.18
CA HIS A 25 -4.26 -16.86 -8.05
C HIS A 25 -3.59 -16.12 -6.88
N PRO A 26 -4.03 -16.29 -5.61
CA PRO A 26 -3.52 -15.52 -4.47
C PRO A 26 -1.98 -15.53 -4.33
N HIS A 27 -1.36 -16.68 -4.60
CA HIS A 27 0.10 -16.81 -4.64
C HIS A 27 0.73 -15.98 -5.77
N THR A 28 0.20 -16.04 -6.99
CA THR A 28 0.65 -15.21 -8.12
C THR A 28 0.57 -13.71 -7.79
N LEU A 29 -0.57 -13.28 -7.23
CA LEU A 29 -0.78 -11.89 -6.81
C LEU A 29 0.20 -11.47 -5.70
N LEU A 30 0.53 -12.35 -4.75
CA LEU A 30 1.53 -12.06 -3.72
C LEU A 30 2.93 -11.80 -4.29
N VAL A 31 3.34 -12.56 -5.31
CA VAL A 31 4.64 -12.35 -5.97
C VAL A 31 4.60 -11.06 -6.79
N ALA A 32 3.50 -10.81 -7.52
CA ALA A 32 3.31 -9.56 -8.24
C ALA A 32 3.38 -8.34 -7.31
N HIS A 33 2.78 -8.42 -6.11
CA HIS A 33 2.82 -7.37 -5.11
C HIS A 33 4.24 -7.10 -4.59
N LYS A 34 5.01 -8.17 -4.32
CA LYS A 34 6.43 -8.05 -3.92
C LYS A 34 7.27 -7.41 -5.02
N LEU A 35 7.04 -7.77 -6.28
CA LEU A 35 7.74 -7.18 -7.41
C LEU A 35 7.36 -5.70 -7.60
N ALA A 36 6.08 -5.33 -7.42
CA ALA A 36 5.64 -3.94 -7.43
C ALA A 36 6.35 -3.09 -6.36
N ARG A 37 6.45 -3.60 -5.12
CA ARG A 37 7.21 -2.95 -4.03
C ARG A 37 8.68 -2.79 -4.35
N LEU A 38 9.27 -3.77 -5.04
CA LEU A 38 10.67 -3.71 -5.47
C LEU A 38 10.88 -2.60 -6.52
N TYR A 39 10.02 -2.54 -7.53
CA TYR A 39 10.06 -1.49 -8.55
C TYR A 39 9.86 -0.09 -7.95
N ASP A 40 8.91 0.06 -7.03
CA ASP A 40 8.72 1.32 -6.30
C ASP A 40 10.00 1.74 -5.53
N ALA A 41 10.65 0.80 -4.84
CA ALA A 41 11.91 1.06 -4.13
C ALA A 41 13.08 1.41 -5.07
N GLN A 42 13.05 0.99 -6.33
CA GLN A 42 14.04 1.32 -7.36
C GLN A 42 13.71 2.62 -8.12
N GLY A 43 12.54 3.24 -7.89
CA GLY A 43 12.08 4.39 -8.66
C GLY A 43 11.46 4.05 -10.02
N LYS A 44 11.22 2.77 -10.30
CA LYS A 44 10.55 2.27 -11.51
C LYS A 44 9.02 2.36 -11.34
N TYR A 45 8.52 3.60 -11.32
CA TYR A 45 7.15 3.87 -10.87
C TYR A 45 6.07 3.36 -11.84
N ASP A 46 6.32 3.34 -13.14
CA ASP A 46 5.35 2.88 -14.14
C ASP A 46 5.14 1.35 -14.07
N GLU A 47 6.24 0.60 -13.88
CA GLU A 47 6.20 -0.84 -13.68
C GLU A 47 5.55 -1.19 -12.33
N ALA A 48 5.83 -0.42 -11.28
CA ALA A 48 5.18 -0.58 -9.98
C ALA A 48 3.67 -0.32 -10.06
N GLU A 49 3.25 0.76 -10.74
CA GLU A 49 1.84 1.13 -10.92
C GLU A 49 1.05 0.03 -11.61
N THR A 50 1.58 -0.49 -12.72
CA THR A 50 0.94 -1.58 -13.48
C THR A 50 0.70 -2.80 -12.59
N LEU A 51 1.70 -3.20 -11.80
CA LEU A 51 1.57 -4.36 -10.92
C LEU A 51 0.65 -4.09 -9.72
N TYR A 52 0.74 -2.92 -9.06
CA TYR A 52 -0.16 -2.60 -7.96
C TYR A 52 -1.62 -2.56 -8.40
N ALA A 53 -1.93 -1.97 -9.56
CA ALA A 53 -3.29 -1.94 -10.10
C ALA A 53 -3.85 -3.35 -10.31
N ARG A 54 -3.05 -4.24 -10.91
CA ARG A 54 -3.41 -5.65 -11.10
C ARG A 54 -3.60 -6.39 -9.78
N VAL A 55 -2.67 -6.22 -8.84
CA VAL A 55 -2.72 -6.83 -7.51
C VAL A 55 -3.98 -6.40 -6.76
N LEU A 56 -4.30 -5.11 -6.78
CA LEU A 56 -5.47 -4.57 -6.10
C LEU A 56 -6.76 -5.15 -6.67
N ALA A 57 -6.92 -5.17 -7.99
CA ALA A 57 -8.09 -5.76 -8.64
C ALA A 57 -8.23 -7.26 -8.32
N GLY A 58 -7.12 -8.01 -8.33
CA GLY A 58 -7.10 -9.42 -8.00
C GLY A 58 -7.47 -9.69 -6.54
N TYR A 59 -6.86 -8.96 -5.60
CA TYR A 59 -7.16 -9.12 -4.18
C TYR A 59 -8.58 -8.70 -3.81
N GLU A 60 -9.11 -7.62 -4.39
CA GLU A 60 -10.50 -7.24 -4.20
C GLU A 60 -11.47 -8.34 -4.65
N LYS A 61 -11.20 -8.96 -5.80
CA LYS A 61 -12.02 -10.05 -6.34
C LYS A 61 -11.94 -11.32 -5.50
N GLN A 62 -10.74 -11.70 -5.05
CA GLN A 62 -10.49 -13.00 -4.41
C GLN A 62 -10.68 -12.98 -2.89
N LEU A 63 -10.28 -11.89 -2.24
CA LEU A 63 -10.22 -11.76 -0.78
C LEU A 63 -11.25 -10.77 -0.23
N GLY A 64 -11.71 -9.84 -1.07
CA GLY A 64 -12.59 -8.75 -0.68
C GLY A 64 -11.83 -7.46 -0.34
N ALA A 65 -12.56 -6.34 -0.38
CA ALA A 65 -12.00 -5.00 -0.24
C ALA A 65 -11.41 -4.70 1.16
N GLU A 66 -11.87 -5.39 2.20
CA GLU A 66 -11.45 -5.19 3.59
C GLU A 66 -10.45 -6.25 4.07
N HIS A 67 -10.05 -7.20 3.21
CA HIS A 67 -9.06 -8.19 3.62
C HIS A 67 -7.71 -7.52 3.93
N PRO A 68 -6.96 -7.94 4.97
CA PRO A 68 -5.70 -7.33 5.36
C PRO A 68 -4.71 -7.12 4.20
N GLU A 69 -4.49 -8.16 3.37
CA GLU A 69 -3.61 -8.05 2.18
C GLU A 69 -4.11 -7.02 1.15
N THR A 70 -5.42 -6.90 0.95
CA THR A 70 -6.00 -5.87 0.08
C THR A 70 -5.71 -4.49 0.64
N LEU A 71 -5.88 -4.27 1.95
CA LEU A 71 -5.64 -2.99 2.61
C LEU A 71 -4.16 -2.58 2.56
N VAL A 72 -3.24 -3.55 2.71
CA VAL A 72 -1.80 -3.34 2.54
C VAL A 72 -1.46 -3.00 1.09
N ALA A 73 -2.11 -3.63 0.11
CA ALA A 73 -1.93 -3.28 -1.30
C ALA A 73 -2.42 -1.86 -1.60
N VAL A 74 -3.59 -1.46 -1.07
CA VAL A 74 -4.11 -0.08 -1.17
C VAL A 74 -3.12 0.93 -0.55
N HIS A 75 -2.59 0.65 0.64
CA HIS A 75 -1.61 1.51 1.31
C HIS A 75 -0.36 1.72 0.44
N ASN A 76 0.25 0.63 -0.04
CA ASN A 76 1.46 0.71 -0.85
C ASN A 76 1.21 1.44 -2.18
N PHE A 77 0.03 1.26 -2.77
CA PHE A 77 -0.33 2.00 -3.97
C PHE A 77 -0.51 3.50 -3.69
N ALA A 78 -1.07 3.87 -2.53
CA ALA A 78 -1.13 5.27 -2.08
C ALA A 78 0.26 5.90 -1.93
N VAL A 79 1.23 5.15 -1.38
CA VAL A 79 2.64 5.58 -1.29
C VAL A 79 3.22 5.83 -2.68
N LEU A 80 2.96 4.95 -3.65
CA LEU A 80 3.41 5.16 -5.03
C LEU A 80 2.78 6.43 -5.63
N ARG A 81 1.47 6.64 -5.49
CA ARG A 81 0.79 7.85 -5.95
C ARG A 81 1.39 9.11 -5.37
N TRP A 82 1.69 9.09 -4.07
CA TRP A 82 2.39 10.19 -3.42
C TRP A 82 3.73 10.47 -4.10
N ARG A 83 4.56 9.44 -4.29
CA ARG A 83 5.91 9.57 -4.88
C ARG A 83 5.86 10.09 -6.32
N GLN A 84 4.81 9.77 -7.06
CA GLN A 84 4.55 10.30 -8.41
C GLN A 84 4.01 11.74 -8.40
N GLY A 85 3.77 12.36 -7.23
CA GLY A 85 3.18 13.70 -7.13
C GLY A 85 1.65 13.73 -7.32
N ARG A 86 0.98 12.57 -7.38
CA ARG A 86 -0.47 12.42 -7.57
C ARG A 86 -1.18 12.42 -6.22
N TRP A 87 -1.17 13.58 -5.54
CA TRP A 87 -1.55 13.69 -4.14
C TRP A 87 -3.04 13.44 -3.88
N GLU A 88 -3.91 13.86 -4.79
CA GLU A 88 -5.36 13.65 -4.70
C GLU A 88 -5.71 12.17 -4.75
N GLU A 89 -5.03 11.41 -5.61
CA GLU A 89 -5.21 9.96 -5.70
C GLU A 89 -4.62 9.22 -4.51
N ALA A 90 -3.46 9.68 -4.02
CA ALA A 90 -2.87 9.16 -2.78
C ALA A 90 -3.82 9.35 -1.60
N GLU A 91 -4.46 10.51 -1.46
CA GLU A 91 -5.45 10.77 -0.40
C GLU A 91 -6.60 9.77 -0.44
N VAL A 92 -7.21 9.57 -1.61
CA VAL A 92 -8.33 8.63 -1.76
C VAL A 92 -7.93 7.23 -1.29
N LEU A 93 -6.75 6.75 -1.71
CA LEU A 93 -6.25 5.44 -1.33
C LEU A 93 -5.89 5.36 0.16
N TYR A 94 -5.23 6.37 0.73
CA TYR A 94 -4.93 6.39 2.16
C TYR A 94 -6.20 6.41 3.02
N ARG A 95 -7.20 7.22 2.67
CA ARG A 95 -8.49 7.26 3.39
C ARG A 95 -9.18 5.91 3.35
N ARG A 96 -9.18 5.26 2.19
CA ARG A 96 -9.73 3.91 2.02
C ARG A 96 -8.99 2.88 2.86
N SER A 97 -7.65 2.83 2.77
CA SER A 97 -6.82 1.91 3.55
C SER A 97 -7.02 2.13 5.05
N LEU A 98 -7.00 3.38 5.51
CA LEU A 98 -7.19 3.74 6.91
C LEU A 98 -8.57 3.30 7.42
N ALA A 99 -9.64 3.62 6.70
CA ALA A 99 -10.99 3.23 7.11
C ALA A 99 -11.14 1.71 7.23
N GLY A 100 -10.59 0.96 6.28
CA GLY A 100 -10.57 -0.51 6.34
C GLY A 100 -9.72 -1.04 7.49
N SER A 101 -8.50 -0.54 7.68
CA SER A 101 -7.60 -0.99 8.75
C SER A 101 -8.14 -0.67 10.14
N VAL A 102 -8.79 0.47 10.34
CA VAL A 102 -9.54 0.80 11.56
C VAL A 102 -10.62 -0.25 11.82
N LYS A 103 -11.41 -0.60 10.80
CA LYS A 103 -12.52 -1.55 10.94
C LYS A 103 -12.03 -2.96 11.29
N VAL A 104 -10.94 -3.39 10.67
CA VAL A 104 -10.45 -4.78 10.75
C VAL A 104 -9.50 -5.00 11.92
N HIS A 105 -8.60 -4.04 12.18
CA HIS A 105 -7.54 -4.19 13.20
C HIS A 105 -7.67 -3.21 14.38
N GLY A 106 -8.50 -2.18 14.26
CA GLY A 106 -8.60 -1.10 15.24
C GLY A 106 -7.50 -0.04 15.10
N ASP A 107 -7.63 1.01 15.92
CA ASP A 107 -6.79 2.21 15.84
C ASP A 107 -5.35 2.00 16.33
N SER A 108 -5.12 1.02 17.20
CA SER A 108 -3.79 0.74 17.80
C SER A 108 -2.86 -0.07 16.91
N HIS A 109 -3.38 -0.70 15.86
CA HIS A 109 -2.59 -1.54 14.96
C HIS A 109 -1.56 -0.71 14.18
N LEU A 110 -0.33 -1.23 14.05
CA LEU A 110 0.81 -0.51 13.46
C LEU A 110 0.49 0.04 12.06
N GLU A 111 -0.07 -0.78 11.18
CA GLU A 111 -0.41 -0.38 9.80
C GLU A 111 -1.47 0.73 9.77
N THR A 112 -2.46 0.67 10.68
CA THR A 112 -3.50 1.71 10.80
C THR A 112 -2.86 3.04 11.16
N ARG A 113 -1.95 3.03 12.14
CA ARG A 113 -1.24 4.23 12.61
C ARG A 113 -0.28 4.78 11.57
N VAL A 114 0.45 3.93 10.86
CA VAL A 114 1.36 4.35 9.78
C VAL A 114 0.55 5.01 8.64
N THR A 115 -0.57 4.40 8.24
CA THR A 115 -1.48 4.98 7.23
C THR A 115 -2.03 6.33 7.68
N ALA A 116 -2.45 6.46 8.94
CA ALA A 116 -2.92 7.72 9.50
C ALA A 116 -1.82 8.81 9.48
N LYS A 117 -0.58 8.45 9.85
CA LYS A 117 0.54 9.39 9.83
C LYS A 117 0.85 9.88 8.41
N LEU A 118 0.85 8.99 7.42
CA LEU A 118 1.09 9.38 6.03
C LEU A 118 -0.03 10.27 5.48
N LEU A 119 -1.29 9.98 5.80
CA LEU A 119 -2.41 10.84 5.43
C LEU A 119 -2.35 12.21 6.11
N ALA A 120 -1.94 12.30 7.38
CA ALA A 120 -1.77 13.58 8.06
C ALA A 120 -0.67 14.43 7.39
N ASN A 121 0.45 13.80 7.03
CA ASN A 121 1.50 14.49 6.26
C ASN A 121 0.98 14.97 4.90
N LEU A 122 0.05 14.23 4.27
CA LEU A 122 -0.56 14.62 3.00
C LEU A 122 -1.32 15.93 3.17
N TYR A 123 -2.13 15.99 4.22
CA TYR A 123 -2.90 17.17 4.56
C TYR A 123 -2.01 18.39 4.87
N ASP A 124 -0.93 18.23 5.63
CA ASP A 124 0.04 19.33 5.82
C ASP A 124 0.58 19.85 4.48
N LYS A 125 0.91 18.94 3.54
CA LYS A 125 1.44 19.33 2.22
C LYS A 125 0.42 20.10 1.38
N GLN A 126 -0.86 19.88 1.63
CA GLN A 126 -1.97 20.60 1.00
C GLN A 126 -2.41 21.85 1.80
N GLY A 127 -1.78 22.16 2.93
CA GLY A 127 -2.19 23.26 3.82
C GLY A 127 -3.50 23.01 4.59
N ARG A 128 -3.89 21.74 4.74
CA ARG A 128 -5.10 21.29 5.43
C ARG A 128 -4.80 20.93 6.88
N ASP A 129 -4.25 21.89 7.61
CA ASP A 129 -3.68 21.70 8.95
C ASP A 129 -4.70 21.16 9.96
N GLU A 130 -5.97 21.60 9.88
CA GLU A 130 -7.04 21.13 10.77
C GLU A 130 -7.29 19.62 10.62
N GLU A 131 -7.28 19.10 9.39
CA GLU A 131 -7.48 17.67 9.12
C GLU A 131 -6.27 16.85 9.53
N ALA A 132 -5.06 17.38 9.33
CA ALA A 132 -3.83 16.76 9.80
C ALA A 132 -3.82 16.62 11.32
N GLU A 133 -4.15 17.69 12.04
CA GLU A 133 -4.21 17.71 13.50
C GLU A 133 -5.32 16.83 14.07
N ALA A 134 -6.51 16.82 13.45
CA ALA A 134 -7.58 15.92 13.84
C ALA A 134 -7.15 14.45 13.73
N LEU A 135 -6.45 14.11 12.64
CA LEU A 135 -5.97 12.76 12.43
C LEU A 135 -4.84 12.39 13.41
N ARG A 136 -3.88 13.30 13.64
CA ARG A 136 -2.84 13.12 14.66
C ARG A 136 -3.42 12.95 16.05
N ALA A 137 -4.40 13.76 16.44
CA ALA A 137 -5.05 13.70 17.74
C ALA A 137 -5.74 12.35 17.95
N ARG A 138 -6.42 11.81 16.94
CA ARG A 138 -7.06 10.50 17.01
C ARG A 138 -6.06 9.36 17.23
N PHE A 139 -4.92 9.38 16.55
CA PHE A 139 -3.92 8.30 16.59
C PHE A 139 -2.75 8.57 17.55
N ARG A 140 -2.98 9.46 18.52
CA ARG A 140 -1.98 9.91 19.50
C ARG A 140 -1.91 8.95 20.69
N GLU A 141 -1.22 7.81 20.56
CA GLU A 141 -0.85 7.03 21.77
C GLU A 141 0.62 6.58 21.82
N VAL A 142 1.29 7.15 22.83
CA VAL A 142 2.57 6.88 23.49
C VAL A 142 3.85 6.95 22.66
N GLU A 143 4.34 8.18 22.42
CA GLU A 143 5.78 8.50 22.44
C GLU A 143 6.30 8.72 23.89
N GLN A 144 5.55 8.28 24.92
CA GLN A 144 5.82 8.55 26.34
C GLN A 144 6.09 7.32 27.22
N ILE A 145 6.56 6.20 26.65
CA ILE A 145 7.18 5.14 27.45
C ILE A 145 8.50 4.76 26.76
N ALA A 146 9.54 5.50 27.11
CA ALA A 146 10.94 5.07 27.10
C ALA A 146 11.65 5.83 28.22
#